data_AF-A0A8S3ES08-F1
#
_entry.id   AF-A0A8S3ES08-F1
#
_cell.length_a   1.000
_cell.length_b   1.000
_cell.length_c   1.000
_cell.angle_alpha   90.00
_cell.angle_beta   90.00
_cell.angle_gamma   90.00
#
_symmetry.space_group_name_H-M   'P 1'
#
loop_
_entity.id
_entity.type
_entity.pdbx_description
1 polymer ?
#
loop_
_entity_poly.entity_id
_entity_poly.type
_entity_poly.pdbx_seq_one_letter_code
_entity_poly.pdbx_strand_id
1 'polypeptide(L)'
;GYADSNDEILIFYTNRLQPKKYGELQVTFEFEGPNGKWTAPAVELEVIDRMVSFRAPIFPFPIDYATTVNITLTQKTRLLETLTFDYIPRVPHQVHSLQNSNPVVPENSNK
;
A
#
# COMPACT_ATOMS: atom_id res chain seq x y z
N GLY A 1 1.51 -0.98 1.72
CA GLY A 1 0.09 -0.80 2.05
C GLY A 1 -0.75 -1.91 1.44
N TYR A 2 -2.02 -2.04 1.80
CA TYR A 2 -2.88 -3.03 1.13
C TYR A 2 -3.21 -2.59 -0.29
N ALA A 3 -3.26 -3.54 -1.23
CA ALA A 3 -3.60 -3.28 -2.63
C ALA A 3 -4.97 -2.61 -2.81
N ASP A 4 -5.91 -2.90 -1.90
CA ASP A 4 -7.30 -2.47 -1.94
C ASP A 4 -7.62 -1.25 -1.06
N SER A 5 -6.60 -0.60 -0.46
CA SER A 5 -6.80 0.53 0.44
C SER A 5 -6.02 1.78 0.02
N ASN A 6 -6.62 2.93 0.33
CA ASN A 6 -5.97 4.23 0.20
C ASN A 6 -5.19 4.57 1.49
N ASP A 7 -4.14 3.78 1.76
CA ASP A 7 -3.30 3.95 2.95
C ASP A 7 -2.64 5.33 2.96
N GLU A 8 -2.69 6.00 4.12
CA GLU A 8 -2.05 7.30 4.34
C GLU A 8 -0.53 7.15 4.48
N ILE A 9 0.21 8.03 3.80
CA ILE A 9 1.66 8.07 3.74
C ILE A 9 2.12 9.49 4.09
N LEU A 10 3.09 9.58 5.01
CA LEU A 10 3.70 10.82 5.46
C LEU A 10 5.20 10.79 5.13
N ILE A 11 5.67 11.72 4.30
CA ILE A 11 7.09 11.89 4.00
C ILE A 11 7.61 13.14 4.70
N PHE A 12 8.70 13.00 5.45
CA PHE A 12 9.34 14.08 6.21
C PHE A 12 10.64 14.54 5.54
N TYR A 13 10.75 15.85 5.33
CA TYR A 13 11.93 16.50 4.76
C TYR A 13 12.73 17.24 5.83
N THR A 14 14.05 17.18 5.72
CA THR A 14 14.97 17.96 6.58
C THR A 14 14.86 19.45 6.29
N ASN A 15 14.69 19.81 5.01
CA ASN A 15 14.53 21.18 4.55
C ASN A 15 13.05 21.55 4.40
N ARG A 16 12.71 22.82 4.62
CA ARG A 16 11.35 23.34 4.40
C ARG A 16 10.98 23.26 2.92
N LEU A 17 9.86 22.62 2.62
CA LEU A 17 9.21 22.74 1.33
C LEU A 17 8.53 24.10 1.29
N GLN A 18 8.90 24.95 0.33
CA GLN A 18 8.21 26.24 0.11
C GLN A 18 7.30 26.12 -1.12
N PRO A 19 6.09 25.54 -0.99
CA PRO A 19 5.21 25.28 -2.15
C PRO A 19 4.94 26.55 -2.98
N LYS A 20 4.84 27.72 -2.32
CA LYS A 20 4.69 29.03 -2.99
C LYS A 20 5.88 29.44 -3.88
N LYS A 21 7.11 29.00 -3.60
CA LYS A 21 8.28 29.31 -4.42
C LYS A 21 8.54 28.26 -5.49
N TYR A 22 8.22 27.01 -5.21
CA TYR A 22 8.73 25.89 -5.99
C TYR A 22 7.69 25.26 -6.94
N GLY A 23 6.40 25.63 -6.85
CA GLY A 23 5.33 25.15 -7.73
C GLY A 23 4.58 23.94 -7.17
N GLU A 24 3.62 23.44 -7.95
CA GLU A 24 2.80 22.29 -7.56
C GLU A 24 3.65 21.03 -7.45
N LEU A 25 3.58 20.39 -6.28
CA LEU A 25 4.19 19.09 -6.01
C LEU A 25 3.29 18.02 -6.59
N GLN A 26 3.88 17.02 -7.23
CA GLN A 26 3.19 15.84 -7.74
C GLN A 26 3.85 14.59 -7.17
N VAL A 27 3.02 13.62 -6.82
CA VAL A 27 3.46 12.31 -6.34
C VAL A 27 2.82 11.27 -7.25
N THR A 28 3.66 10.46 -7.89
CA THR A 28 3.22 9.49 -8.90
C THR A 28 3.70 8.10 -8.51
N PHE A 29 2.80 7.13 -8.58
CA PHE A 29 3.08 5.70 -8.41
C PHE A 29 3.27 5.06 -9.78
N GLU A 30 4.32 4.27 -9.95
CA GLU A 30 4.73 3.66 -11.21
C GLU A 30 5.07 2.19 -11.01
N PHE A 31 4.50 1.34 -11.86
CA PHE A 31 4.74 -0.09 -11.88
C PHE A 31 4.96 -0.58 -13.30
N GLU A 32 5.93 -1.48 -13.47
CA GLU A 32 6.15 -2.24 -14.70
C GLU A 32 6.48 -3.69 -14.30
N GLY A 33 5.63 -4.63 -14.71
CA GLY A 33 5.80 -6.04 -14.38
C GLY A 33 5.01 -6.98 -15.30
N PRO A 34 4.91 -8.28 -14.95
CA PRO A 34 4.28 -9.29 -15.80
C PRO A 34 2.81 -8.98 -16.15
N ASN A 35 2.11 -8.28 -15.26
CA ASN A 35 0.72 -7.90 -15.42
C ASN A 35 0.52 -6.60 -16.23
N GLY A 36 1.60 -5.96 -16.67
CA GLY A 36 1.58 -4.74 -17.49
C GLY A 36 2.28 -3.55 -16.84
N LYS A 37 1.99 -2.37 -17.37
CA LYS A 37 2.46 -1.08 -16.85
C LYS A 37 1.30 -0.31 -16.22
N TRP A 38 1.56 0.35 -15.11
CA TRP A 38 0.58 1.18 -14.44
C TRP A 38 1.22 2.44 -13.86
N THR A 39 0.49 3.54 -13.97
CA THR A 39 0.86 4.83 -13.41
C THR A 39 -0.37 5.48 -12.83
N ALA A 40 -0.27 6.00 -11.60
CA ALA A 40 -1.35 6.73 -10.95
C ALA A 40 -0.84 7.86 -10.05
N PRO A 41 -1.53 9.01 -9.98
CA PRO A 41 -1.21 10.03 -9.00
C PRO A 41 -1.59 9.58 -7.59
N ALA A 42 -0.92 10.14 -6.59
CA ALA A 42 -1.36 10.06 -5.20
C ALA A 42 -2.73 10.75 -5.00
N VAL A 43 -3.48 10.29 -4.00
CA VAL A 43 -4.81 10.80 -3.63
C VAL A 43 -4.66 11.73 -2.42
N GLU A 44 -5.48 12.79 -2.34
CA GLU A 44 -5.50 13.70 -1.17
C GLU A 44 -4.11 14.27 -0.80
N LEU A 45 -3.35 14.71 -1.79
CA LEU A 45 -2.00 15.25 -1.59
C LEU A 45 -2.02 16.62 -0.88
N GLU A 46 -1.36 16.71 0.26
CA GLU A 46 -1.19 17.93 1.05
C GLU A 46 0.28 18.17 1.44
N VAL A 47 0.70 19.44 1.46
CA VAL A 47 2.07 19.84 1.84
C VAL A 47 2.02 20.77 3.04
N ILE A 48 2.65 20.37 4.14
CA ILE A 48 2.62 21.06 5.43
C ILE A 48 4.06 21.28 5.94
N ASP A 49 4.62 22.47 5.68
CA ASP A 49 6.00 22.91 6.01
C ASP A 49 7.11 21.94 5.57
N ARG A 50 7.37 20.90 6.36
CA ARG A 50 8.41 19.88 6.15
C ARG A 50 7.84 18.49 5.87
N MET A 51 6.55 18.40 5.66
CA MET A 51 5.83 17.14 5.51
C MET A 51 5.00 17.16 4.24
N VAL A 52 4.94 16.00 3.59
CA VAL A 52 3.99 15.72 2.51
C VAL A 52 3.09 14.59 3.00
N SER A 53 1.79 14.85 3.09
CA SER A 53 0.77 13.83 3.36
C SER A 53 0.05 13.48 2.07
N PHE A 54 -0.21 12.20 1.85
CA PHE A 54 -1.03 11.73 0.75
C PHE A 54 -1.51 10.32 1.02
N ARG A 55 -2.47 9.86 0.23
CA ARG A 55 -2.91 8.47 0.21
C ARG A 55 -2.38 7.75 -1.03
N ALA A 56 -1.97 6.50 -0.83
CA ALA A 56 -1.66 5.61 -1.94
C ALA A 56 -2.93 5.39 -2.79
N PRO A 57 -2.83 5.35 -4.13
CA PRO A 57 -3.93 4.90 -4.97
C PRO A 57 -4.18 3.40 -4.78
N ILE A 58 -5.37 2.92 -5.14
CA ILE A 58 -5.66 1.48 -5.17
C ILE A 58 -4.84 0.83 -6.29
N PHE A 59 -4.20 -0.30 -5.99
CA PHE A 59 -3.46 -1.05 -6.99
C PHE A 59 -4.43 -1.85 -7.87
N PRO A 60 -4.42 -1.68 -9.20
CA PRO A 60 -5.48 -2.19 -10.05
C PRO A 60 -5.34 -3.67 -10.40
N PHE A 61 -4.16 -4.27 -10.17
CA PHE A 61 -3.91 -5.66 -10.53
C PHE A 61 -4.14 -6.58 -9.33
N PRO A 62 -4.72 -7.78 -9.55
CA PRO A 62 -4.72 -8.81 -8.53
C PRO A 62 -3.27 -9.21 -8.23
N ILE A 63 -2.96 -9.33 -6.94
CA ILE A 63 -1.64 -9.76 -6.48
C ILE A 63 -1.80 -10.88 -5.45
N ASP A 64 -0.98 -11.92 -5.56
CA ASP A 64 -0.89 -13.00 -4.57
C ASP A 64 0.26 -12.78 -3.59
N TYR A 65 1.19 -11.89 -3.93
CA TYR A 65 2.40 -11.57 -3.18
C TYR A 65 2.64 -10.07 -3.15
N ALA A 66 3.54 -9.63 -2.27
CA ALA A 66 3.97 -8.24 -2.22
C ALA A 66 4.48 -7.79 -3.60
N THR A 67 3.99 -6.63 -4.06
CA THR A 67 4.35 -6.04 -5.35
C THR A 67 4.92 -4.65 -5.12
N THR A 68 6.21 -4.48 -5.46
CA THR A 68 6.92 -3.22 -5.32
C THR A 68 6.60 -2.29 -6.49
N VAL A 69 6.29 -1.04 -6.17
CA VAL A 69 6.14 0.06 -7.12
C VAL A 69 7.08 1.20 -6.78
N ASN A 70 7.40 2.04 -7.75
CA ASN A 70 8.16 3.26 -7.52
C ASN A 70 7.20 4.40 -7.20
N ILE A 71 7.57 5.24 -6.22
CA ILE A 71 6.94 6.52 -5.94
C ILE A 71 7.91 7.60 -6.39
N THR A 72 7.47 8.46 -7.30
CA THR A 72 8.25 9.56 -7.82
C THR A 72 7.65 10.86 -7.34
N LEU A 73 8.46 11.67 -6.64
CA LEU A 73 8.08 13.00 -6.19
C LEU A 73 8.70 14.02 -7.15
N THR A 74 7.84 14.74 -7.86
CA THR A 74 8.25 15.76 -8.82
C THR A 74 7.67 17.11 -8.45
N GLN A 75 8.40 18.16 -8.81
CA GLN A 75 7.95 19.53 -8.63
C GLN A 75 8.19 20.31 -9.91
N LYS A 76 7.10 20.76 -10.53
CA LYS A 76 7.06 21.23 -11.92
C LYS A 76 7.62 20.16 -12.88
N THR A 77 8.92 20.19 -13.14
CA THR A 77 9.64 19.26 -14.03
C THR A 77 10.88 18.67 -13.36
N ARG A 78 11.15 19.03 -12.10
CA ARG A 78 12.32 18.55 -11.36
C ARG A 78 11.93 17.33 -10.54
N LEU A 79 12.65 16.24 -10.74
CA LEU A 79 12.64 15.10 -9.83
C LEU A 79 13.24 15.52 -8.48
N LEU A 80 12.47 15.35 -7.41
CA LEU A 80 12.93 15.56 -6.05
C LEU A 80 13.47 14.27 -5.45
N GLU A 81 12.69 13.19 -5.57
CA GLU A 81 12.97 11.92 -4.90
C GLU A 81 12.27 10.76 -5.60
N THR A 82 12.87 9.57 -5.50
CA THR A 82 12.26 8.30 -5.88
C THR A 82 12.36 7.35 -4.72
N LEU A 83 11.22 6.78 -4.33
CA LEU A 83 11.07 5.81 -3.25
C LEU A 83 10.44 4.53 -3.80
N THR A 84 10.46 3.46 -3.01
CA THR A 84 9.71 2.24 -3.30
C THR A 84 8.58 2.05 -2.31
N PHE A 85 7.50 1.42 -2.76
CA PHE A 85 6.36 1.08 -1.93
C PHE A 85 5.83 -0.30 -2.29
N ASP A 86 5.61 -1.13 -1.28
CA ASP A 86 5.07 -2.47 -1.48
C ASP A 86 3.56 -2.47 -1.25
N TYR A 87 2.81 -2.85 -2.30
CA TYR A 87 1.43 -3.28 -2.14
C TYR A 87 1.39 -4.74 -1.71
N ILE A 88 0.60 -5.03 -0.68
CA ILE A 88 0.39 -6.40 -0.18
C ILE A 88 -1.07 -6.82 -0.37
N PRO A 89 -1.35 -8.10 -0.66
CA PRO A 89 -2.71 -8.60 -0.72
C PRO A 89 -3.38 -8.55 0.65
N ARG A 90 -4.67 -8.24 0.68
CA ARG A 90 -5.50 -8.47 1.86
C ARG A 90 -5.84 -9.96 1.90
N VAL A 91 -5.08 -10.74 2.66
CA VAL A 91 -5.41 -12.16 2.85
C VAL A 91 -6.69 -12.24 3.68
N PRO A 92 -7.79 -12.85 3.18
CA PRO A 92 -8.93 -13.12 4.03
C PRO A 92 -8.48 -14.06 5.14
N HIS A 93 -8.73 -13.70 6.39
CA HIS A 93 -8.57 -14.63 7.50
C HIS A 93 -9.45 -15.84 7.20
N GLN A 94 -8.86 -16.97 6.79
CA GLN A 94 -9.56 -18.24 6.82
C GLN A 94 -9.80 -18.54 8.30
N VAL A 95 -11.00 -18.21 8.76
CA VAL A 95 -11.51 -18.66 10.05
C VAL A 95 -11.50 -20.18 9.97
N HIS A 96 -10.48 -20.80 10.55
CA HIS A 96 -10.50 -22.23 10.76
C HIS A 96 -11.62 -22.46 11.76
N SER A 97 -12.79 -22.86 11.28
CA SER A 97 -13.80 -23.48 12.13
C SER A 97 -13.13 -24.71 12.73
N LEU A 98 -12.59 -24.59 13.95
CA LEU A 98 -12.26 -25.73 14.78
C LEU A 98 -13.55 -26.54 14.90
N GLN A 99 -13.70 -27.54 14.04
CA GLN A 99 -14.69 -28.59 14.22
C GLN A 99 -14.28 -29.26 15.53
N ASN A 100 -14.95 -28.88 16.62
CA ASN A 100 -14.93 -29.62 17.87
C ASN A 100 -15.38 -31.04 17.56
N SER A 101 -14.42 -31.92 17.29
CA SER A 101 -14.61 -33.35 17.31
C SER A 101 -14.93 -33.72 18.76
N ASN A 102 -16.20 -34.00 19.04
CA ASN A 102 -16.59 -34.65 20.28
C ASN A 102 -15.80 -35.96 20.42
N PRO A 103 -15.14 -36.23 21.55
CA PRO A 103 -14.53 -37.53 21.76
C PRO A 103 -15.63 -38.58 21.87
N VAL A 104 -15.66 -39.52 20.93
CA VAL A 104 -16.46 -40.74 21.02
C VAL A 104 -15.84 -41.60 22.11
N VAL A 105 -16.54 -41.76 23.23
CA VAL A 105 -16.17 -42.69 24.30
C VAL A 105 -16.47 -44.11 23.80
N PRO A 106 -15.51 -45.05 23.81
CA PRO A 106 -15.80 -46.43 23.45
C PRO A 106 -16.62 -47.09 24.56
N GLU A 107 -17.82 -47.54 24.20
CA GLU A 107 -18.70 -48.34 25.06
C GLU A 107 -18.08 -49.74 25.21
N ASN A 108 -17.26 -49.92 26.24
CA ASN A 108 -16.79 -51.22 26.68
C ASN A 108 -17.69 -51.70 27.81
N SER A 109 -18.52 -52.71 27.57
CA SER A 109 -18.99 -53.62 28.61
C SER A 109 -19.35 -54.98 28.02
N ASN A 110 -18.35 -55.87 28.07
CA ASN A 110 -18.54 -57.31 28.17
C ASN A 110 -19.47 -57.65 29.34
N LYS A 111 -20.59 -58.32 29.07
CA LYS A 111 -20.92 -59.63 29.68
C LYS A 111 -22.18 -60.24 29.07
#